data_AF-A0A370N977-F1
#
_entry.id   AF-A0A370N977-F1
#
_cell.length_a   1.000
_cell.length_b   1.000
_cell.length_c   1.000
_cell.angle_alpha   90.00
_cell.angle_beta   90.00
_cell.angle_gamma   90.00
#
_symmetry.space_group_name_H-M   'P 1'
#
loop_
_entity.id
_entity.type
_entity.pdbx_description
1 polymer ?
#
loop_
_entity_poly.entity_id
_entity_poly.type
_entity_poly.pdbx_seq_one_letter_code
_entity_poly.pdbx_strand_id
1 'polypeptide(L)' 'MGKCKHITRLLSDALDRRLTTSEWVAIRLHLPTCSGCRNYRKQIRLLRVAARAASGIEVPGAAGADE' A
#
# COMPACT_ATOMS: atom_id res chain seq x y z
N MET A 1 -18.27 -0.53 9.47
CA MET A 1 -18.00 -1.26 8.21
C MET A 1 -18.45 -0.39 7.05
N GLY A 2 -17.74 -0.31 5.91
CA GLY A 2 -18.26 0.43 4.72
C GLY A 2 -17.23 1.17 3.85
N LYS A 3 -16.10 1.63 4.42
CA LYS A 3 -15.06 2.35 3.65
C LYS A 3 -13.97 1.44 3.08
N CYS A 4 -14.00 0.13 3.38
CA CYS A 4 -12.94 -0.82 3.04
C CYS A 4 -12.61 -0.83 1.54
N LYS A 5 -13.62 -0.88 0.65
CA LYS A 5 -13.43 -0.85 -0.82
C LYS A 5 -12.76 0.43 -1.34
N HIS A 6 -13.02 1.56 -0.69
CA HIS A 6 -12.37 2.83 -1.01
C HIS A 6 -10.93 2.85 -0.52
N ILE A 7 -10.67 2.38 0.71
CA ILE A 7 -9.31 2.30 1.26
C ILE A 7 -8.45 1.28 0.52
N THR A 8 -8.98 0.12 0.10
CA THR A 8 -8.23 -0.82 -0.75
C THR A 8 -7.93 -0.24 -2.12
N ARG A 9 -8.85 0.56 -2.71
CA ARG A 9 -8.57 1.30 -3.94
C ARG A 9 -7.45 2.34 -3.74
N LEU A 10 -7.53 3.18 -2.70
CA LEU A 10 -6.45 4.14 -2.39
C LEU A 10 -5.10 3.43 -2.13
N LEU A 11 -5.11 2.26 -1.49
CA LEU A 11 -3.90 1.45 -1.28
C LEU A 11 -3.31 0.88 -2.58
N SER A 12 -4.12 0.62 -3.60
CA SER A 12 -3.64 0.28 -4.95
C SER A 12 -3.15 1.51 -5.68
N ASP A 13 -3.95 2.59 -5.71
CA ASP A 13 -3.61 3.87 -6.31
C ASP A 13 -2.24 4.39 -5.81
N ALA A 14 -1.95 4.24 -4.51
CA ALA A 14 -0.68 4.63 -3.89
C ALA A 14 0.58 3.95 -4.49
N LEU A 15 0.40 2.88 -5.26
CA LEU A 15 1.48 2.14 -5.90
C LEU A 15 1.73 2.59 -7.34
N ASP A 16 0.72 3.19 -7.98
CA ASP A 16 0.71 3.62 -9.38
C ASP A 16 0.83 5.15 -9.51
N ARG A 17 0.28 5.90 -8.55
CA ARG A 17 0.36 7.36 -8.42
C ARG A 17 0.74 7.78 -6.99
N ARG A 18 1.19 9.03 -6.83
CA ARG A 18 1.26 9.65 -5.51
C ARG A 18 -0.16 9.97 -5.01
N LEU A 19 -0.43 9.64 -3.75
CA LEU A 19 -1.65 10.07 -3.07
C LEU A 19 -1.51 11.50 -2.52
N THR A 20 -2.64 12.19 -2.42
CA THR A 20 -2.77 13.44 -1.67
C THR A 20 -2.71 13.19 -0.16
N THR A 21 -2.47 14.26 0.62
CA THR A 21 -2.43 14.20 2.09
C THR A 21 -3.76 13.75 2.71
N SER A 22 -4.90 14.18 2.16
CA SER A 22 -6.24 13.78 2.62
C SER A 22 -6.52 12.28 2.40
N GLU A 23 -6.11 11.73 1.26
CA GLU A 23 -6.18 10.29 0.97
C GLU A 23 -5.32 9.48 1.95
N TRP A 24 -4.11 9.96 2.26
CA TRP A 24 -3.24 9.36 3.28
C TRP A 24 -3.86 9.37 4.68
N VAL A 25 -4.50 10.48 5.09
CA VAL A 25 -5.22 10.56 6.38
C VAL A 25 -6.37 9.57 6.43
N ALA A 26 -7.14 9.41 5.35
CA ALA A 26 -8.22 8.43 5.27
C ALA A 26 -7.73 6.98 5.45
N ILE A 27 -6.59 6.63 4.83
CA ILE A 27 -5.91 5.34 5.04
C ILE A 27 -5.47 5.21 6.51
N ARG A 28 -4.76 6.21 7.05
CA ARG A 28 -4.16 6.17 8.40
C ARG A 28 -5.22 6.00 9.48
N LEU A 29 -6.38 6.64 9.34
CA LEU A 29 -7.51 6.52 10.25
C LEU A 29 -8.24 5.16 10.14
N HIS A 30 -8.36 4.59 8.93
CA HIS A 30 -9.06 3.31 8.76
C HIS A 30 -8.22 2.09 9.18
N LEU A 31 -6.92 2.11 8.90
CA LEU A 31 -6.01 1.00 9.19
C LEU A 31 -6.05 0.45 10.63
N PRO A 32 -6.11 1.24 11.73
CA PRO A 32 -6.27 0.68 13.08
C PRO A 32 -7.62 0.00 13.30
N THR A 33 -8.68 0.39 12.57
CA THR A 33 -10.04 -0.15 12.73
C THR A 33 -10.33 -1.41 11.90
N CYS A 34 -9.52 -1.75 10.90
CA CYS A 34 -9.80 -2.87 9.99
C CYS A 34 -8.58 -3.78 9.74
N SER A 35 -8.63 -5.01 10.26
CA SER A 35 -7.63 -6.06 10.01
C SER A 35 -7.51 -6.42 8.53
N GLY A 36 -8.61 -6.48 7.79
CA GLY A 36 -8.62 -6.77 6.35
C GLY A 36 -7.80 -5.77 5.53
N CYS A 37 -7.99 -4.46 5.75
CA CYS A 37 -7.21 -3.43 5.07
C CYS A 37 -5.72 -3.43 5.50
N ARG A 38 -5.42 -3.76 6.76
CA ARG A 38 -4.02 -3.98 7.20
C ARG A 38 -3.37 -5.14 6.46
N ASN A 39 -4.06 -6.27 6.33
CA ASN A 39 -3.54 -7.43 5.61
C ASN A 39 -3.38 -7.14 4.11
N TYR A 40 -4.36 -6.47 3.50
CA TYR A 40 -4.29 -6.05 2.09
C TYR A 40 -3.05 -5.20 1.80
N ARG A 41 -2.76 -4.19 2.64
CA ARG A 41 -1.54 -3.35 2.51
C ARG A 41 -0.25 -4.19 2.56
N LYS A 42 -0.19 -5.24 3.39
CA LYS A 42 0.97 -6.15 3.44
C LYS A 42 1.08 -6.98 2.16
N GLN A 43 0.00 -7.63 1.74
CA GLN A 43 -0.04 -8.50 0.56
C GLN A 43 0.31 -7.74 -0.72
N ILE A 44 -0.25 -6.54 -0.94
CA ILE A 44 0.00 -5.79 -2.17
C ILE A 44 1.44 -5.25 -2.25
N ARG A 45 2.06 -4.92 -1.10
CA ARG A 45 3.50 -4.60 -1.03
C ARG A 45 4.36 -5.82 -1.36
N LEU A 46 4.03 -7.00 -0.80
CA LEU A 46 4.73 -8.25 -1.11
C LEU A 46 4.66 -8.57 -2.61
N LEU A 47 3.47 -8.52 -3.21
CA LEU A 47 3.28 -8.74 -4.65
C LEU A 47 4.08 -7.76 -5.51
N ARG A 48 4.13 -6.46 -5.16
CA ARG A 48 4.92 -5.46 -5.91
C ARG A 48 6.44 -5.46 -5.59
N VAL A 49 6.89 -6.25 -4.61
CA VAL A 49 8.31 -6.62 -4.45
C VAL A 49 8.63 -7.87 -5.27
N ALA A 50 7.82 -8.92 -5.15
CA ALA A 50 7.98 -10.16 -5.89
C ALA A 50 7.92 -9.95 -7.42
N ALA A 51 7.01 -9.10 -7.91
CA ALA A 51 6.92 -8.77 -9.33
C ALA A 51 8.17 -8.06 -9.86
N ARG A 52 8.80 -7.19 -9.06
CA ARG A 52 10.06 -6.51 -9.43
C ARG A 52 11.25 -7.48 -9.46
N ALA A 53 11.34 -8.36 -8.46
CA ALA A 53 12.35 -9.41 -8.42
C ALA A 53 12.21 -10.37 -9.62
N ALA A 54 10.97 -10.78 -9.93
CA ALA A 54 10.68 -11.67 -11.05
C ALA A 54 10.90 -11.03 -12.44
N SER A 55 10.82 -9.70 -12.55
CA SER A 55 11.06 -9.00 -13.82
C SER A 55 12.55 -8.85 -14.19
N GLY A 56 13.48 -9.39 -13.37
CA GLY A 56 14.92 -9.28 -13.61
C GLY A 56 15.49 -7.86 -13.45
N ILE A 57 14.68 -6.92 -12.94
CA ILE A 57 15.11 -5.55 -12.68
C ILE A 57 15.59 -5.50 -11.22
N GLU A 58 16.89 -5.69 -11.05
CA GLU A 58 17.58 -5.49 -9.79
C GLU A 58 17.47 -4.01 -9.40
N VAL A 59 16.60 -3.67 -8.45
CA VAL A 59 16.52 -2.31 -7.88
C VAL A 59 17.17 -2.33 -6.50
N PRO A 60 18.48 -2.04 -6.38
CA PRO A 60 19.10 -1.81 -5.09
C PRO A 60 18.53 -0.52 -4.49
N GLY A 61 17.96 -0.59 -3.28
CA GLY A 61 17.48 0.60 -2.55
C GLY A 61 15.99 0.64 -2.17
N ALA A 62 15.34 -0.50 -1.87
CA ALA A 62 13.99 -0.54 -1.29
C ALA A 62 13.95 -0.76 0.24
N ALA A 63 15.09 -0.55 0.92
CA ALA A 63 15.20 -0.45 2.38
C ALA A 63 15.54 1.00 2.74
N GLY A 64 14.66 1.68 3.50
CA GLY A 64 14.79 3.11 3.83
C GLY A 64 13.56 3.93 3.43
N ALA A 65 12.40 3.65 4.05
CA ALA A 65 11.22 4.53 3.99
C ALA A 65 10.26 4.25 5.17
N ASP A 66 10.81 4.11 6.38
CA ASP A 66 10.06 4.20 7.64
C ASP A 66 10.93 4.74 8.79
N GLU A 67 11.23 6.04 8.69
CA GLU A 67 11.45 6.96 9.82
C GLU A 67 10.39 8.08 9.73
#